data_AF-A0A6P1QUI7-F1
#
_entry.id   AF-A0A6P1QUI7-F1
#
_cell.length_a   1.000
_cell.length_b   1.000
_cell.length_c   1.000
_cell.angle_alpha   90.00
_cell.angle_beta   90.00
_cell.angle_gamma   90.00
#
_symmetry.space_group_name_H-M   'P 1'
#
loop_
_entity.id
_entity.type
_entity.pdbx_description
1 polymer ?
#
loop_
_entity_poly.entity_id
_entity_poly.type
_entity_poly.pdbx_seq_one_letter_code
_entity_poly.pdbx_strand_id
1 'polypeptide(L)'
;MATDKNTIKKWFVNGAKPTQAQFWAWQESYWHKDEAISQNQIEGLSTSLEGKADASALELKANIDASGLTAEQITAWKKALGIKATATGNPFN
;
A
#
# COMPACT_ATOMS: atom_id res chain seq x y z
N MET A 1 -0.02 19.78 19.46
CA MET A 1 -1.16 18.86 19.28
C MET A 1 -2.32 19.69 18.76
N ALA A 2 -3.09 19.19 17.79
CA ALA A 2 -4.24 19.92 17.26
C ALA A 2 -5.30 20.16 18.35
N THR A 3 -5.98 21.29 18.28
CA THR A 3 -7.08 21.60 19.21
C THR A 3 -8.32 20.79 18.83
N ASP A 4 -9.00 20.22 19.83
CA ASP A 4 -10.25 19.51 19.60
C ASP A 4 -11.32 20.39 18.92
N LYS A 5 -12.04 19.82 17.95
CA LYS A 5 -13.07 20.53 17.18
C LYS A 5 -14.17 21.11 18.05
N ASN A 6 -14.56 20.47 19.14
CA ASN A 6 -15.59 20.98 20.04
C ASN A 6 -15.08 22.14 20.90
N THR A 7 -13.78 22.17 21.19
CA THR A 7 -13.14 23.33 21.82
C THR A 7 -13.10 24.51 20.86
N ILE A 8 -12.73 24.30 19.60
CA ILE A 8 -12.73 25.34 18.55
C ILE A 8 -14.14 25.93 18.39
N LYS A 9 -15.19 25.10 18.32
CA LYS A 9 -16.59 25.57 18.21
C LYS A 9 -17.00 26.53 19.33
N LYS A 10 -16.48 26.36 20.55
CA LYS A 10 -16.80 27.26 21.67
C LYS A 10 -16.21 28.67 21.49
N TRP A 11 -15.19 28.84 20.65
CA TRP A 11 -14.58 30.14 20.37
C TRP A 11 -15.34 30.95 19.32
N PHE A 12 -16.15 30.28 18.48
CA PHE A 12 -16.92 30.89 17.41
C PHE A 12 -18.42 30.86 17.75
N VAL A 13 -18.82 31.70 18.70
CA VAL A 13 -20.23 31.88 19.10
C VAL A 13 -20.73 33.25 18.65
N ASN A 14 -22.04 33.38 18.46
CA ASN A 14 -22.63 34.63 17.96
C ASN A 14 -22.30 35.80 18.90
N GLY A 15 -21.85 36.92 18.32
CA GLY A 15 -21.45 38.12 19.07
C GLY A 15 -20.09 38.04 19.77
N ALA A 16 -19.39 36.90 19.75
CA ALA A 16 -18.04 36.77 20.30
C ALA A 16 -16.99 36.66 19.19
N LYS A 17 -15.87 37.36 19.37
CA LYS A 17 -14.69 37.21 18.52
C LYS A 17 -13.65 36.35 19.26
N PRO A 18 -13.11 35.30 18.64
CA PRO A 18 -12.01 34.54 19.23
C PRO A 18 -10.77 35.44 19.42
N THR A 19 -9.98 35.15 20.45
CA THR A 19 -8.69 35.84 20.63
C THR A 19 -7.71 35.46 19.52
N GLN A 20 -6.66 36.25 19.32
CA GLN A 20 -5.61 35.95 18.34
C GLN A 20 -5.00 34.56 18.55
N ALA A 21 -4.75 34.17 19.82
CA ALA A 21 -4.23 32.85 20.15
C ALA A 21 -5.21 31.73 19.80
N GLN A 22 -6.51 31.92 20.06
CA GLN A 22 -7.55 30.96 19.68
C GLN A 22 -7.67 30.84 18.16
N PHE A 23 -7.54 31.96 17.44
CA PHE A 23 -7.57 31.97 15.99
C PHE A 23 -6.37 31.21 15.39
N TRP A 24 -5.17 31.41 15.91
CA TRP A 24 -3.99 30.67 15.46
C TRP A 24 -4.09 29.18 15.78
N ALA A 25 -4.51 28.83 17.01
CA ALA A 25 -4.73 27.45 17.39
C ALA A 25 -5.77 26.74 16.51
N TRP A 26 -6.78 27.48 16.03
CA TRP A 26 -7.72 26.98 15.03
C TRP A 26 -7.02 26.66 13.70
N GLN A 27 -6.23 27.59 13.16
CA GLN A 27 -5.53 27.36 11.89
C GLN A 27 -4.55 26.19 11.96
N GLU A 28 -3.77 26.09 13.04
CA GLU A 28 -2.82 24.98 13.26
C GLU A 28 -3.49 23.61 13.48
N SER A 29 -4.81 23.59 13.70
CA SER A 29 -5.55 22.33 13.87
C SER A 29 -5.95 21.67 12.54
N TYR A 30 -5.74 22.35 11.41
CA TYR A 30 -6.04 21.85 10.07
C TYR A 30 -4.78 21.82 9.21
N TRP A 31 -4.75 20.89 8.26
CA TRP A 31 -3.68 20.81 7.27
C TRP A 31 -3.87 21.86 6.19
N HIS A 32 -2.81 22.61 5.88
CA HIS A 32 -2.78 23.51 4.74
C HIS A 32 -2.52 22.73 3.43
N LYS A 33 -3.01 23.23 2.30
CA LYS A 33 -2.97 22.52 1.00
C LYS A 33 -1.55 22.20 0.51
N ASP A 34 -0.59 23.02 0.90
CA ASP A 34 0.82 22.88 0.51
C ASP A 34 1.63 22.05 1.52
N GLU A 35 1.00 21.59 2.60
CA GLU A 35 1.64 20.75 3.60
C GLU A 35 1.53 19.27 3.24
N ALA A 36 2.65 18.56 3.40
CA ALA A 36 2.67 17.12 3.21
C ALA A 36 2.09 16.41 4.45
N ILE A 37 1.08 15.58 4.22
CA ILE A 37 0.54 14.69 5.26
C ILE A 37 1.44 13.45 5.34
N SER A 38 2.06 13.22 6.50
CA SER A 38 2.86 12.02 6.71
C SER A 38 1.98 10.77 6.67
N GLN A 39 2.41 9.74 5.95
CA GLN A 39 1.72 8.45 5.87
C GLN A 39 1.44 7.84 7.25
N ASN A 40 2.35 8.05 8.21
CA ASN A 40 2.21 7.56 9.58
C ASN A 40 1.06 8.21 10.35
N GLN A 41 0.55 9.35 9.88
CA GLN A 41 -0.56 10.08 10.49
C GLN A 41 -1.91 9.73 9.86
N ILE A 42 -1.93 8.89 8.82
CA ILE A 42 -3.16 8.48 8.13
C ILE A 42 -3.63 7.15 8.72
N GLU A 43 -4.70 7.22 9.50
CA GLU A 43 -5.35 6.03 10.07
C GLU A 43 -5.84 5.09 8.97
N GLY A 44 -5.58 3.78 9.12
CA GLY A 44 -6.01 2.76 8.16
C GLY A 44 -5.19 2.68 6.86
N LEU A 45 -4.15 3.49 6.71
CA LEU A 45 -3.28 3.43 5.52
C LEU A 45 -2.53 2.09 5.41
N SER A 46 -1.92 1.64 6.50
CA SER A 46 -1.21 0.33 6.54
C SER A 46 -2.13 -0.82 6.17
N THR A 47 -3.29 -0.91 6.83
CA THR A 47 -4.28 -1.96 6.58
C THR A 47 -4.79 -1.95 5.14
N SER A 48 -4.99 -0.77 4.55
CA SER A 48 -5.39 -0.65 3.13
C SER A 48 -4.32 -1.17 2.16
N LEU A 49 -3.05 -1.10 2.57
CA LEU A 49 -1.89 -1.53 1.80
C LEU A 49 -1.56 -3.01 1.99
N GLU A 50 -1.84 -3.58 3.16
CA GLU A 50 -1.67 -5.02 3.46
C GLU A 50 -2.46 -5.94 2.49
N GLY A 51 -3.57 -5.45 1.93
CA GLY A 51 -4.33 -6.17 0.91
C GLY A 51 -3.81 -6.03 -0.53
N LYS A 52 -2.68 -5.36 -0.75
CA LYS A 52 -2.04 -5.23 -2.06
C LYS A 52 -0.92 -6.25 -2.18
N ALA A 53 -0.76 -6.81 -3.38
CA ALA A 53 0.38 -7.67 -3.66
C ALA A 53 1.66 -6.84 -3.58
N ASP A 54 2.67 -7.35 -2.87
CA ASP A 54 4.00 -6.76 -2.85
C ASP A 54 4.57 -6.68 -4.27
N ALA A 55 5.45 -5.70 -4.52
CA ALA A 55 6.09 -5.53 -5.83
C ALA A 55 6.77 -6.82 -6.31
N SER A 56 7.42 -7.55 -5.40
CA SER A 56 8.03 -8.86 -5.67
C SER A 56 7.01 -9.93 -6.04
N ALA A 57 5.81 -9.93 -5.44
CA ALA A 57 4.74 -10.85 -5.78
C ALA A 57 4.12 -10.56 -7.16
N LEU A 58 4.17 -9.30 -7.61
CA LEU A 58 3.78 -8.89 -8.95
C LEU A 58 4.84 -9.24 -10.02
N GLU A 59 6.12 -9.13 -9.68
CA GLU A 59 7.23 -9.48 -10.58
C GLU A 59 7.27 -10.98 -10.91
N LEU A 60 6.88 -11.83 -9.95
CA LEU A 60 6.80 -13.28 -10.14
C LEU A 60 5.59 -13.74 -10.98
N LYS A 61 4.70 -12.82 -11.36
CA LYS A 61 3.61 -13.14 -12.29
C LYS A 61 4.22 -13.28 -13.68
N ALA A 62 4.41 -14.53 -14.10
CA ALA A 62 5.10 -14.99 -15.30
C ALA A 62 4.58 -14.39 -16.62
N ASN A 63 4.83 -13.11 -16.87
CA ASN A 63 4.23 -12.39 -17.99
C ASN A 63 5.06 -12.44 -19.28
N ILE A 64 6.26 -13.05 -19.31
CA ILE A 64 7.11 -13.01 -20.52
C ILE A 64 7.75 -14.37 -20.90
N ASP A 65 8.41 -15.10 -19.99
CA ASP A 65 9.21 -16.28 -20.42
C ASP A 65 9.37 -17.40 -19.38
N ALA A 66 8.51 -17.44 -18.34
CA ALA A 66 8.59 -18.42 -17.26
C ALA A 66 9.91 -18.43 -16.46
N SER A 67 10.82 -17.46 -16.67
CA SER A 67 12.09 -17.33 -15.94
C SER A 67 11.93 -17.16 -14.42
N GLY A 68 10.77 -16.68 -13.97
CA GLY A 68 10.41 -16.55 -12.55
C GLY A 68 9.86 -17.82 -11.90
N LEU A 69 9.77 -18.96 -12.61
CA LEU A 69 9.28 -20.21 -12.04
C LEU A 69 10.40 -20.98 -11.30
N THR A 70 10.12 -21.43 -10.07
CA THR A 70 11.02 -22.33 -9.33
C THR A 70 11.02 -23.74 -9.93
N ALA A 71 12.02 -24.55 -9.59
CA ALA A 71 12.13 -25.94 -10.06
C ALA A 71 10.92 -26.79 -9.66
N GLU A 72 10.34 -26.53 -8.48
CA GLU A 72 9.12 -27.18 -7.99
C GLU A 72 7.91 -26.80 -8.84
N GLN A 73 7.77 -25.50 -9.18
CA GLN A 73 6.68 -25.01 -10.03
C GLN A 73 6.77 -25.60 -11.44
N ILE A 74 7.96 -25.64 -12.03
CA ILE A 74 8.21 -26.26 -13.33
C ILE A 74 7.81 -27.75 -13.31
N THR A 75 8.17 -28.48 -12.25
CA THR A 75 7.83 -29.89 -12.10
C THR A 75 6.32 -30.11 -11.95
N ALA A 76 5.65 -29.28 -11.15
CA ALA A 76 4.20 -29.32 -10.99
C ALA A 76 3.48 -29.04 -12.32
N TRP A 77 3.95 -28.06 -13.09
CA TRP A 77 3.40 -27.71 -14.40
C TRP A 77 3.61 -28.83 -15.42
N LYS A 78 4.81 -29.43 -15.48
CA LYS A 78 5.09 -30.60 -16.35
C LYS A 78 4.15 -31.76 -16.05
N LYS A 79 3.89 -32.04 -14.78
CA LYS A 79 2.96 -33.08 -14.35
C LYS A 79 1.51 -32.76 -14.75
N ALA A 80 1.05 -31.53 -14.51
CA ALA A 80 -0.31 -31.09 -14.85
C ALA A 80 -0.57 -31.12 -16.36
N LEU A 81 0.44 -30.77 -17.17
CA LEU A 81 0.38 -30.80 -18.63
C LEU A 81 0.64 -32.21 -19.22
N GLY A 82 0.93 -33.21 -18.38
CA GLY A 82 1.17 -34.58 -18.84
C GLY A 82 2.45 -34.77 -19.66
N ILE A 83 3.42 -33.84 -19.55
CA ILE A 83 4.69 -33.91 -20.27
C ILE A 83 5.51 -35.06 -19.67
N LYS A 84 5.63 -36.16 -20.42
CA LYS A 84 6.53 -37.27 -20.06
C LYS A 84 7.96 -36.91 -20.47
N ALA A 85 8.95 -37.26 -19.65
CA ALA A 85 10.34 -37.14 -20.03
C ALA A 85 10.55 -37.93 -21.34
N THR A 86 10.87 -37.22 -22.42
CA THR A 86 11.25 -37.85 -23.67
C THR A 86 12.50 -38.66 -23.35
N ALA A 87 12.45 -39.96 -23.60
CA ALA A 87 13.50 -40.90 -23.25
C ALA A 87 14.87 -40.30 -23.61
N THR A 88 15.82 -40.38 -22.68
CA THR A 88 17.23 -40.08 -22.91
C THR A 88 17.68 -40.92 -24.10
N GLY A 89 17.64 -40.32 -25.30
CA GLY A 89 18.03 -40.98 -26.53
C GLY A 89 19.46 -41.44 -26.38
N ASN A 90 19.69 -42.75 -26.43
CA ASN A 90 21.01 -43.29 -26.64
C ASN A 90 21.60 -42.57 -27.86
N PRO A 91 22.83 -42.00 -27.80
CA PRO A 91 23.39 -41.30 -28.93
C PRO A 91 23.36 -42.24 -30.14
N PHE A 92 22.82 -41.73 -31.25
CA PHE A 92 22.84 -42.46 -32.52
C PHE A 92 24.31 -42.72 -32.86
N ASN A 93 24.65 -44.01 -32.88
CA ASN A 93 25.99 -44.51 -33.17
C ASN A 93 26.37 -44.21 -34.63
#